data_AF-A0A2D5VD18-F1
#
_entry.id   AF-A0A2D5VD18-F1
#
_cell.length_a   1.000
_cell.length_b   1.000
_cell.length_c   1.000
_cell.angle_alpha   90.00
_cell.angle_beta   90.00
_cell.angle_gamma   90.00
#
_symmetry.space_group_name_H-M   'P 1'
#
loop_
_entity.id
_entity.type
_entity.pdbx_description
1 polymer ?
#
loop_
_entity_poly.entity_id
_entity_poly.type
_entity_poly.pdbx_seq_one_letter_code
_entity_poly.pdbx_strand_id
1 'polypeptide(L)'
;MSMTRREMLQKCAAGFGNLALLSLFSEQGSTSDAISQPSAPPVPHFAPKAKRIIFLFMFGGPSAHDLFLHKPLLDRDDGKPNPIPEPRIVFARTGELMKSPWKVKQHGQSGA
;
A
#
# COMPACT_ATOMS: atom_id res chain seq x y z
N MET A 1 -39.86 -6.90 24.44
CA MET A 1 -38.72 -6.27 23.74
C MET A 1 -38.69 -6.81 22.32
N SER A 2 -38.88 -5.95 21.31
CA SER A 2 -38.84 -6.35 19.90
C SER A 2 -37.39 -6.55 19.46
N MET A 3 -37.06 -7.74 18.95
CA MET A 3 -35.74 -8.03 18.38
C MET A 3 -35.74 -7.64 16.91
N THR A 4 -34.75 -6.87 16.49
CA THR A 4 -34.56 -6.49 15.09
C THR A 4 -34.01 -7.67 14.28
N ARG A 5 -34.30 -7.70 12.97
CA ARG A 5 -33.74 -8.70 12.03
C ARG A 5 -32.21 -8.77 12.10
N ARG A 6 -31.55 -7.64 12.34
CA ARG A 6 -30.09 -7.55 12.51
C ARG A 6 -29.62 -8.31 13.75
N GLU A 7 -30.28 -8.09 14.89
CA GLU A 7 -29.96 -8.78 16.14
C GLU A 7 -30.22 -10.29 16.04
N MET A 8 -31.28 -10.69 15.35
CA MET A 8 -31.56 -12.11 15.09
C MET A 8 -30.47 -12.76 14.23
N LEU A 9 -30.04 -12.12 13.14
CA LEU A 9 -28.98 -12.64 12.28
C LEU A 9 -27.63 -12.70 13.02
N GLN A 10 -27.31 -11.69 13.82
CA GLN A 10 -26.10 -11.70 14.64
C GLN A 10 -26.08 -12.87 15.64
N LYS A 11 -27.22 -13.16 16.29
CA LYS A 11 -27.33 -14.23 17.28
C LYS A 11 -27.41 -15.62 16.66
N CYS A 12 -28.17 -15.81 15.58
CA CYS A 12 -28.42 -17.12 14.99
C CYS A 12 -27.35 -17.57 13.98
N ALA A 13 -26.82 -16.65 13.15
CA ALA A 13 -25.87 -17.01 12.09
C ALA A 13 -24.40 -16.92 12.55
N ALA A 14 -24.07 -15.94 13.39
CA ALA A 14 -22.70 -15.73 13.87
C ALA A 14 -22.48 -16.19 15.32
N GLY A 15 -23.53 -16.58 16.06
CA GLY A 15 -23.43 -16.89 17.49
C GLY A 15 -22.48 -18.05 17.82
N PHE A 16 -22.56 -19.16 17.08
CA PHE A 16 -21.68 -20.31 17.31
C PHE A 16 -20.25 -20.06 16.82
N GLY A 17 -20.08 -19.40 15.67
CA GLY A 17 -18.77 -18.98 15.16
C GLY A 17 -18.07 -17.99 16.10
N ASN A 18 -18.85 -17.15 16.80
CA ASN A 18 -18.33 -16.23 17.80
C ASN A 18 -17.75 -16.96 19.02
N LEU A 19 -18.26 -18.16 19.39
CA LEU A 19 -17.66 -18.97 20.46
C LEU A 19 -16.28 -19.49 20.07
N ALA A 20 -16.12 -19.98 18.83
CA ALA A 20 -14.81 -20.40 18.33
C ALA A 20 -13.83 -19.22 18.24
N LEU A 21 -14.30 -18.05 17.80
CA LEU A 21 -13.51 -16.82 17.76
C LEU A 21 -13.10 -16.36 19.17
N LEU A 22 -14.01 -16.41 20.14
CA LEU A 22 -13.71 -16.13 21.55
C LEU A 22 -12.71 -17.13 22.13
N SER A 23 -12.77 -18.41 21.76
CA SER A 23 -11.79 -19.42 22.16
C SER A 23 -10.39 -19.07 21.65
N LEU A 24 -10.27 -18.71 20.36
CA LEU A 24 -9.00 -18.29 19.77
C LEU A 24 -8.44 -17.01 20.42
N PHE A 25 -9.30 -16.03 20.72
CA PHE A 25 -8.88 -14.83 21.44
C PHE A 25 -8.55 -15.09 22.92
N SER A 26 -9.17 -16.09 23.55
CA SER A 26 -8.85 -16.47 24.93
C SER A 26 -7.47 -17.12 25.06
N GLU A 27 -7.04 -17.90 24.05
CA GLU A 27 -5.68 -18.44 23.97
C GLU A 27 -4.64 -17.36 23.68
N GLN A 28 -5.04 -16.26 23.05
CA GLN A 28 -4.14 -15.15 22.69
C GLN A 28 -3.97 -14.09 23.81
N GLY A 29 -4.58 -14.30 24.98
CA GLY A 29 -4.54 -13.38 26.10
C GLY A 29 -5.68 -12.35 26.05
N SER A 30 -6.60 -12.48 27.02
CA SER A 30 -7.70 -11.58 27.39
C SER A 30 -7.77 -10.23 26.67
N THR A 31 -8.65 -10.13 25.67
CA THR A 31 -9.12 -8.85 25.09
C THR A 31 -10.43 -8.36 25.72
N SER A 32 -10.74 -8.75 26.96
CA SER A 32 -11.99 -8.33 27.63
C SER A 32 -11.90 -6.99 28.38
N ASP A 33 -10.72 -6.38 28.53
CA ASP A 33 -10.57 -5.05 29.16
C ASP A 33 -10.09 -3.94 28.20
N ALA A 34 -9.94 -4.23 26.90
CA ALA A 34 -9.31 -3.33 25.93
C ALA A 34 -10.27 -2.35 25.22
N ILE A 35 -11.38 -1.93 25.85
CA ILE A 35 -12.12 -0.73 25.41
C ILE A 35 -11.38 0.56 25.81
N SER A 36 -10.28 0.45 26.58
CA SER A 36 -9.46 1.59 26.97
C SER A 36 -8.05 1.46 26.40
N GLN A 37 -7.83 2.10 25.24
CA GLN A 37 -6.53 2.32 24.59
C GLN A 37 -5.86 1.04 24.01
N PRO A 38 -5.40 1.05 22.74
CA PRO A 38 -4.39 0.10 22.31
C PRO A 38 -3.19 0.33 23.22
N SER A 39 -2.82 -0.66 24.03
CA SER A 39 -1.55 -0.60 24.75
C SER A 39 -0.49 -0.34 23.70
N ALA A 40 0.13 0.84 23.78
CA ALA A 40 1.19 1.19 22.87
C ALA A 40 2.20 0.04 22.89
N PRO A 41 2.68 -0.43 21.72
CA PRO A 41 3.68 -1.48 21.68
C PRO A 41 4.82 -1.11 22.63
N PRO A 42 5.35 -2.05 23.42
CA PRO A 42 6.33 -1.76 24.45
C PRO A 42 7.48 -0.96 23.83
N VAL A 43 7.72 0.23 24.39
CA VAL A 43 8.81 1.09 23.96
C VAL A 43 10.10 0.35 24.31
N PRO A 44 10.98 0.06 23.33
CA PRO A 44 12.22 -0.63 23.62
C PRO A 44 13.05 0.21 24.59
N HIS A 45 13.67 -0.44 25.58
CA HIS A 45 14.51 0.22 26.59
C HIS A 45 15.69 1.01 25.98
N PHE A 46 16.03 0.75 24.71
CA PHE A 46 17.07 1.44 23.97
C PHE A 46 16.56 1.87 22.59
N ALA A 47 17.12 2.96 22.08
CA ALA A 47 16.87 3.37 20.70
C ALA A 47 17.35 2.27 19.73
N PRO A 48 16.50 1.82 18.79
CA PRO A 48 16.87 0.77 17.85
C PRO A 48 18.05 1.23 16.97
N LYS A 49 19.01 0.35 16.74
CA LYS A 49 20.17 0.59 15.86
C LYS A 49 20.19 -0.46 14.75
N ALA A 50 20.19 -0.04 13.49
CA ALA A 50 20.39 -0.93 12.36
C ALA A 50 21.90 -1.10 12.09
N LYS A 51 22.41 -2.34 12.14
CA LYS A 51 23.83 -2.64 11.86
C LYS A 51 24.09 -2.95 10.38
N ARG A 52 23.08 -3.43 9.66
CA ARG A 52 23.14 -3.83 8.25
C ARG A 52 21.81 -3.54 7.56
N ILE A 53 21.88 -3.08 6.32
CA ILE A 53 20.71 -2.80 5.49
C ILE A 53 20.83 -3.69 4.25
N ILE A 54 19.78 -4.48 3.97
CA ILE A 54 19.66 -5.21 2.70
C ILE A 54 18.70 -4.39 1.84
N PHE A 55 19.24 -3.72 0.83
CA PHE A 55 18.45 -2.97 -0.14
C PHE A 55 18.26 -3.83 -1.39
N LEU A 56 17.02 -4.19 -1.68
CA LEU A 56 16.66 -4.96 -2.87
C LEU A 56 16.06 -4.02 -3.91
N PHE A 57 16.82 -3.74 -4.97
CA PHE A 57 16.32 -3.02 -6.14
C PHE A 57 15.94 -4.03 -7.23
N MET A 58 14.65 -4.27 -7.39
CA MET A 58 14.12 -5.19 -8.39
C MET A 58 13.76 -4.40 -9.66
N PHE A 59 14.53 -4.61 -10.72
CA PHE A 59 14.28 -4.01 -12.02
C PHE A 59 13.00 -4.60 -12.64
N GLY A 60 12.21 -3.77 -13.32
CA GLY A 60 11.07 -4.24 -14.13
C GLY A 60 9.68 -3.96 -13.57
N GLY A 61 9.58 -3.38 -12.37
CA GLY A 61 8.32 -2.79 -11.92
C GLY A 61 8.00 -1.52 -12.73
N PRO A 62 6.76 -1.31 -13.22
CA PRO A 62 6.38 -0.05 -13.83
C PRO A 62 6.50 1.07 -12.78
N SER A 63 7.19 2.17 -13.12
CA SER A 63 7.40 3.24 -12.16
C SER A 63 6.09 3.99 -11.89
N ALA A 64 5.97 4.65 -10.73
CA ALA A 64 4.83 5.53 -10.46
C ALA A 64 4.70 6.63 -11.53
N HIS A 65 5.85 7.06 -12.09
CA HIS A 65 5.86 7.93 -13.25
C HIS A 65 5.15 7.26 -14.42
N ASP A 66 5.48 6.03 -14.79
CA ASP A 66 4.89 5.37 -15.96
C ASP A 66 3.38 5.10 -15.80
N LEU A 67 2.91 4.86 -14.57
CA LEU A 67 1.53 4.44 -14.30
C LEU A 67 0.54 5.59 -14.05
N PHE A 68 0.89 6.52 -13.16
CA PHE A 68 -0.11 7.40 -12.54
C PHE A 68 0.10 8.88 -12.83
N LEU A 69 1.28 9.26 -13.33
CA LEU A 69 1.60 10.66 -13.54
C LEU A 69 1.28 11.09 -14.96
N HIS A 70 0.29 11.98 -15.08
CA HIS A 70 -0.02 12.68 -16.33
C HIS A 70 1.15 13.59 -16.73
N LYS A 71 1.69 13.38 -17.94
CA LYS A 71 2.86 14.10 -18.45
C LYS A 71 2.58 14.65 -19.84
N PRO A 72 1.85 15.77 -19.95
CA PRO A 72 1.43 16.31 -21.24
C PRO A 72 2.60 16.70 -22.14
N LEU A 73 3.74 17.09 -21.56
CA LEU A 73 4.97 17.38 -22.32
C LEU A 73 5.60 16.10 -22.89
N LEU A 74 5.62 15.01 -22.11
CA LEU A 74 6.15 13.73 -22.58
C LEU A 74 5.23 13.12 -23.65
N ASP A 75 3.92 13.27 -23.49
CA ASP A 75 2.94 12.84 -24.50
C ASP A 75 3.12 13.60 -25.82
N ARG A 76 3.43 14.91 -25.76
CA ARG A 76 3.72 15.76 -26.94
C ARG A 76 5.05 15.39 -27.60
N ASP A 77 6.03 15.02 -26.80
CA ASP A 77 7.42 14.83 -27.24
C ASP A 77 7.79 13.35 -27.47
N ASP A 78 6.79 12.46 -27.52
CA ASP A 78 6.93 11.03 -27.84
C ASP A 78 7.72 10.81 -29.15
N GLY A 79 8.72 9.93 -29.11
CA GLY A 79 9.63 9.62 -30.21
C GLY A 79 10.71 10.68 -30.49
N LYS A 80 10.78 11.78 -29.72
CA LYS A 80 11.86 12.76 -29.90
C LYS A 80 13.16 12.28 -29.25
N PRO A 81 14.33 12.75 -29.74
CA PRO A 81 15.60 12.48 -29.09
C PRO A 81 15.58 12.90 -27.63
N ASN A 82 16.16 12.08 -26.75
CA ASN A 82 16.29 12.41 -25.34
C ASN A 82 17.18 13.67 -25.18
N PRO A 83 16.67 14.76 -24.57
CA PRO A 83 17.44 15.99 -24.39
C PRO A 83 18.46 15.89 -23.23
N ILE A 84 18.41 14.82 -22.44
CA ILE A 84 19.27 14.62 -21.27
C ILE A 84 20.56 13.94 -21.70
N PRO A 85 21.74 14.48 -21.34
CA PRO A 85 23.02 13.82 -21.60
C PRO A 85 23.05 12.42 -20.98
N GLU A 86 23.65 11.47 -21.70
CA GLU A 86 23.75 10.10 -21.19
C GLU A 86 24.58 10.07 -19.89
N PRO A 87 24.13 9.29 -18.88
CA PRO A 87 24.88 9.13 -17.66
C PRO A 87 26.19 8.37 -17.93
N ARG A 88 27.21 8.63 -17.10
CA ARG A 88 28.54 8.00 -17.20
C ARG A 88 28.49 6.47 -17.20
N ILE A 89 27.50 5.88 -16.53
CA ILE A 89 27.29 4.43 -16.45
C ILE A 89 25.92 4.14 -17.07
N VAL A 90 25.92 3.44 -18.20
CA VAL A 90 24.72 3.00 -18.90
C VAL A 90 24.72 1.48 -18.94
N PHE A 91 23.64 0.86 -18.48
CA PHE A 91 23.44 -0.58 -18.56
C PHE A 91 22.90 -1.01 -19.93
N ALA A 92 22.16 -0.13 -20.60
CA ALA A 92 21.58 -0.33 -21.92
C ALA A 92 21.59 0.99 -22.70
N ARG A 93 21.41 0.90 -24.03
CA ARG A 93 21.30 2.07 -24.90
C ARG A 93 20.12 2.94 -24.46
N THR A 94 20.36 4.24 -24.29
CA THR A 94 19.29 5.20 -24.01
C THR A 94 18.47 5.42 -25.28
N GLY A 95 17.16 5.20 -25.20
CA GLY A 95 16.24 5.39 -26.31
C GLY A 95 15.75 6.83 -26.47
N GLU A 96 14.82 7.01 -27.41
CA GLU A 96 14.02 8.22 -27.55
C GLU A 96 13.06 8.39 -26.37
N LEU A 97 12.50 9.59 -26.24
CA LEU A 97 11.42 9.85 -25.30
C LEU A 97 10.23 8.94 -25.62
N MET A 98 9.71 8.25 -24.61
CA MET A 98 8.57 7.34 -24.76
C MET A 98 7.42 7.83 -23.88
N LYS A 99 6.25 8.07 -24.47
CA LYS A 99 5.04 8.33 -23.70
C LYS A 99 4.60 7.11 -22.90
N SER A 100 3.76 7.33 -21.90
CA SER A 100 3.15 6.21 -21.17
C SER A 100 2.27 5.38 -22.12
N PRO A 101 2.37 4.04 -22.12
CA PRO A 101 1.45 3.20 -22.87
C PRO A 101 0.04 3.17 -22.25
N TRP A 102 -0.13 3.67 -21.02
CA TRP A 102 -1.41 3.72 -20.32
C TRP A 102 -2.02 5.12 -20.38
N LYS A 103 -3.31 5.21 -20.73
CA LYS A 103 -4.03 6.49 -20.73
C LYS A 103 -4.45 6.85 -19.31
N VAL A 104 -3.82 7.88 -18.75
CA VAL A 104 -4.21 8.45 -17.46
C VAL A 104 -5.40 9.39 -17.65
N LYS A 105 -6.42 9.27 -16.80
CA LYS A 105 -7.55 10.20 -16.73
C LYS A 105 -7.53 10.85 -15.35
N GLN A 106 -7.56 12.18 -15.35
CA GLN A 106 -7.60 12.96 -14.12
C GLN A 106 -8.99 12.89 -13.50
N HIS A 107 -9.07 12.42 -12.26
CA HIS A 107 -10.29 12.24 -11.48
C HIS A 107 -10.15 12.86 -10.09
N GLY A 108 -11.14 13.67 -9.71
CA GLY A 108 -11.15 14.37 -8.42
C GLY A 108 -10.39 15.69 -8.44
N GLN A 109 -10.21 16.29 -7.26
CA GLN A 109 -9.67 17.65 -7.11
C GLN A 109 -8.14 17.69 -6.92
N SER A 110 -7.49 16.53 -6.76
CA SER A 110 -6.06 16.45 -6.40
C SER A 110 -5.11 16.23 -7.60
N GLY A 111 -5.59 16.35 -8.84
CA GLY A 111 -4.72 16.28 -10.03
C GLY A 111 -4.10 14.90 -10.30
N ALA A 112 -4.77 13.81 -9.87
CA ALA A 112 -4.44 12.44 -10.26
C ALA A 112 -5.52 11.93 -11.24
#